data_AF-A0A958D3A7-F1
#
_entry.id   AF-A0A958D3A7-F1
#
_cell.length_a   1.000
_cell.length_b   1.000
_cell.length_c   1.000
_cell.angle_alpha   90.00
_cell.angle_beta   90.00
_cell.angle_gamma   90.00
#
_symmetry.space_group_name_H-M   'P 1'
#
loop_
_entity.id
_entity.type
_entity.pdbx_description
1 polymer ?
#
loop_
_entity_poly.entity_id
_entity_poly.type
_entity_poly.pdbx_seq_one_letter_code
_entity_poly.pdbx_strand_id
1 'polypeptide(L)'
;EEELVVYRQLYGEFGLWVRPAAMFVETVTVDGGEQPRFAPLGAPYRPRLAAEKQARAQAFINTHARPLERAVYAFHFAGGSAEEVLRELGAFQNDDGGFGHGLEPDLQTPQSSVLATTVALQTVRAVNAPAGHPLVRRALSYLVAAYDDEHGYWPIIPAHVDDAPHAPWWQSGAAAPEHAARYVFNPGAEVVGYLWTYGRQTALD
;
A
#
# COMPACT_ATOMS: atom_id res chain seq x y z
N GLU A 1 -33.29 20.46 0.73
CA GLU A 1 -32.05 19.64 0.78
C GLU A 1 -31.55 19.50 -0.65
N GLU A 2 -30.25 19.68 -0.89
CA GLU A 2 -29.65 19.64 -2.22
C GLU A 2 -28.75 18.40 -2.31
N GLU A 3 -28.91 17.59 -3.36
CA GLU A 3 -28.06 16.43 -3.57
C GLU A 3 -26.68 16.86 -4.08
N LEU A 4 -25.63 16.30 -3.48
CA LEU A 4 -24.24 16.62 -3.79
C LEU A 4 -23.49 15.38 -4.25
N VAL A 5 -22.57 15.58 -5.20
CA VAL A 5 -21.62 14.56 -5.65
C VAL A 5 -20.24 14.90 -5.11
N VAL A 6 -19.61 13.92 -4.46
CA VAL A 6 -18.22 13.97 -4.01
C VAL A 6 -17.37 13.18 -5.00
N TYR A 7 -16.38 13.82 -5.60
CA TYR A 7 -15.48 13.16 -6.56
C TYR A 7 -14.04 13.63 -6.41
N ARG A 8 -13.10 12.83 -6.91
CA ARG A 8 -11.67 13.16 -6.95
C ARG A 8 -11.25 13.48 -8.37
N GLN A 9 -10.50 14.55 -8.56
CA GLN A 9 -9.92 14.87 -9.86
C GLN A 9 -8.85 13.84 -10.23
N LEU A 10 -8.76 13.49 -11.52
CA LEU A 10 -7.69 12.63 -12.06
C LEU A 10 -6.54 13.44 -12.67
N TYR A 11 -6.49 14.74 -12.38
CA TYR A 11 -5.51 15.71 -12.88
C TYR A 11 -5.17 16.73 -11.78
N GLY A 12 -4.09 17.49 -11.98
CA GLY A 12 -3.64 18.49 -11.01
C GLY A 12 -3.28 17.86 -9.66
N GLU A 13 -3.73 18.48 -8.57
CA GLU A 13 -3.45 18.06 -7.19
C GLU A 13 -4.30 16.87 -6.71
N PHE A 14 -5.10 16.24 -7.59
CA PHE A 14 -5.98 15.11 -7.23
C PHE A 14 -6.92 15.40 -6.03
N GLY A 15 -7.38 16.65 -5.92
CA GLY A 15 -8.21 17.11 -4.81
C GLY A 15 -9.60 16.46 -4.76
N LEU A 16 -10.23 16.50 -3.58
CA LEU A 16 -11.61 16.08 -3.37
C LEU A 16 -12.56 17.28 -3.54
N TRP A 17 -13.58 17.13 -4.39
CA TRP A 17 -14.50 18.20 -4.75
C TRP A 17 -15.93 17.81 -4.44
N VAL A 18 -16.72 18.81 -4.06
CA VAL A 18 -18.16 18.68 -3.82
C VAL A 18 -18.89 19.65 -4.74
N ARG A 19 -19.84 19.15 -5.52
CA ARG A 19 -20.65 19.95 -6.44
C ARG A 19 -22.11 19.45 -6.47
N PRO A 20 -23.07 20.31 -6.84
CA PRO A 20 -24.47 19.92 -7.02
C PRO A 20 -24.61 18.73 -7.98
N ALA A 21 -25.42 17.73 -7.61
CA ALA A 21 -25.67 16.57 -8.46
C ALA A 21 -26.27 16.96 -9.83
N ALA A 22 -27.08 18.02 -9.87
CA ALA A 22 -27.68 18.55 -11.10
C ALA A 22 -26.63 18.90 -12.18
N MET A 23 -25.44 19.37 -11.78
CA MET A 23 -24.36 19.65 -12.73
C MET A 23 -23.86 18.38 -13.44
N PHE A 24 -24.01 17.19 -12.86
CA PHE A 24 -23.49 15.95 -13.44
C PHE A 24 -24.45 15.29 -14.43
N VAL A 25 -25.73 15.63 -14.35
CA VAL A 25 -26.79 15.03 -15.18
C VAL A 25 -27.33 15.99 -16.23
N GLU A 26 -26.82 17.22 -16.29
CA GLU A 26 -27.25 18.20 -17.27
C GLU A 26 -26.75 17.90 -18.69
N THR A 27 -27.46 18.44 -19.67
CA THR A 27 -27.06 18.47 -21.08
C THR A 27 -26.27 19.75 -21.35
N VAL A 28 -25.16 19.65 -22.08
CA VAL A 28 -24.30 20.77 -22.46
C VAL A 28 -24.14 20.83 -23.97
N THR A 29 -23.91 22.02 -24.50
CA THR A 29 -23.53 22.21 -25.90
C THR A 29 -22.00 22.19 -26.02
N VAL A 30 -21.48 21.28 -26.85
CA VAL A 30 -20.05 21.19 -27.20
C VAL A 30 -19.96 21.11 -28.72
N ASP A 31 -19.15 21.98 -29.32
CA ASP A 31 -18.97 22.07 -30.78
C ASP A 31 -20.29 22.17 -31.58
N GLY A 32 -21.30 22.82 -31.00
CA GLY A 32 -22.62 23.01 -31.60
C GLY A 32 -23.58 21.81 -31.48
N GLY A 33 -23.17 20.71 -30.83
CA GLY A 33 -24.02 19.57 -30.52
C GLY A 33 -24.42 19.50 -29.04
N GLU A 34 -25.67 19.13 -28.76
CA GLU A 34 -26.13 18.83 -27.40
C GLU A 34 -25.74 17.41 -26.98
N GLN A 35 -25.13 17.28 -25.80
CA GLN A 35 -24.79 15.98 -25.21
C GLN A 35 -24.85 16.03 -23.68
N PRO A 36 -25.08 14.90 -22.98
CA PRO A 36 -24.93 14.85 -21.53
C PRO A 36 -23.53 15.31 -21.11
N ARG A 37 -23.44 16.09 -20.02
CA ARG A 37 -22.13 16.56 -19.52
C ARG A 37 -21.20 15.39 -19.19
N PHE A 38 -21.76 14.31 -18.65
CA PHE A 38 -21.03 13.09 -18.36
C PHE A 38 -21.79 11.87 -18.91
N ALA A 39 -21.03 10.91 -19.42
CA ALA A 39 -21.55 9.62 -19.87
C ALA A 39 -20.70 8.49 -19.26
N PRO A 40 -21.30 7.36 -18.87
CA PRO A 40 -20.55 6.21 -18.38
C PRO A 40 -19.65 5.66 -19.49
N LEU A 41 -18.35 5.55 -19.23
CA LEU A 41 -17.37 5.00 -20.18
C LEU A 41 -17.44 3.46 -20.32
N GLY A 42 -18.43 2.81 -19.70
CA GLY A 42 -18.53 1.35 -19.65
C GLY A 42 -17.50 0.75 -18.69
N ALA A 43 -16.69 -0.21 -19.17
CA ALA A 43 -15.61 -0.78 -18.38
C ALA A 43 -14.68 0.33 -17.83
N PRO A 44 -14.15 0.19 -16.60
CA PRO A 44 -13.33 1.23 -16.00
C PRO A 44 -12.22 1.63 -16.97
N TYR A 45 -12.14 2.93 -17.29
CA TYR A 45 -11.07 3.48 -18.11
C TYR A 45 -9.73 3.09 -17.49
N ARG A 46 -9.06 2.10 -18.10
CA ARG A 46 -7.71 1.70 -17.75
C ARG A 46 -6.80 2.30 -18.81
N PRO A 47 -6.17 3.47 -18.56
CA PRO A 47 -5.21 4.00 -19.50
C PRO A 47 -4.14 2.94 -19.72
N ARG A 48 -4.05 2.42 -20.95
CA ARG A 48 -2.97 1.53 -21.34
C ARG A 48 -1.86 2.38 -21.92
N LEU A 49 -0.64 2.14 -21.43
CA LEU A 49 0.55 2.69 -22.08
C LEU A 49 0.58 2.20 -23.54
N ALA A 50 1.07 3.04 -24.45
CA ALA A 50 1.41 2.59 -25.79
C ALA A 50 2.39 1.40 -25.70
N ALA A 51 2.30 0.44 -26.63
CA ALA A 51 3.08 -0.80 -26.57
C ALA A 51 4.59 -0.56 -26.40
N GLU A 52 5.13 0.47 -27.08
CA GLU A 52 6.53 0.87 -26.93
C GLU A 52 6.88 1.35 -25.51
N LYS A 53 6.00 2.17 -24.89
CA LYS A 53 6.20 2.63 -23.51
C LYS A 53 6.12 1.47 -22.53
N GLN A 54 5.21 0.51 -22.77
CA GLN A 54 5.11 -0.70 -21.96
C GLN A 54 6.38 -1.56 -22.08
N ALA A 55 6.92 -1.74 -23.29
CA ALA A 55 8.16 -2.48 -23.52
C ALA A 55 9.36 -1.82 -22.82
N ARG A 56 9.46 -0.48 -22.85
CA ARG A 56 10.49 0.26 -22.13
C ARG A 56 10.38 0.10 -20.61
N ALA A 57 9.16 0.17 -20.06
CA ALA A 57 8.93 -0.07 -18.64
C ALA A 57 9.30 -1.51 -18.22
N GLN A 58 8.91 -2.49 -19.03
CA GLN A 58 9.28 -3.90 -18.81
C GLN A 58 10.79 -4.10 -18.81
N ALA A 59 11.50 -3.54 -19.80
CA ALA A 59 12.95 -3.64 -19.89
C ALA A 59 13.63 -3.03 -18.67
N PHE A 60 13.17 -1.85 -18.21
CA PHE A 60 13.69 -1.21 -17.00
C PHE A 60 13.51 -2.09 -15.75
N ILE A 61 12.30 -2.61 -15.52
CA ILE A 61 12.00 -3.47 -14.36
C ILE A 61 12.88 -4.73 -14.39
N ASN A 62 12.98 -5.39 -15.54
CA ASN A 62 13.74 -6.62 -15.68
C ASN A 62 15.25 -6.43 -15.43
N THR A 63 15.78 -5.21 -15.63
CA THR A 63 17.22 -4.94 -15.55
C THR A 63 17.64 -4.21 -14.28
N HIS A 64 16.77 -3.40 -13.67
CA HIS A 64 17.14 -2.52 -12.56
C HIS A 64 16.35 -2.77 -11.26
N ALA A 65 15.19 -3.42 -11.33
CA ALA A 65 14.36 -3.61 -10.14
C ALA A 65 14.82 -4.82 -9.32
N ARG A 66 14.46 -4.84 -8.02
CA ARG A 66 14.77 -5.96 -7.12
C ARG A 66 14.00 -7.21 -7.58
N PRO A 67 14.42 -8.40 -7.16
CA PRO A 67 13.68 -9.64 -7.42
C PRO A 67 12.18 -9.56 -7.12
N LEU A 68 11.81 -8.90 -6.01
CA LEU A 68 10.42 -8.68 -5.63
C LEU A 68 9.62 -7.91 -6.69
N GLU A 69 10.07 -6.73 -7.12
CA GLU A 69 9.34 -5.93 -8.12
C GLU A 69 9.24 -6.65 -9.47
N ARG A 70 10.25 -7.44 -9.85
CA ARG A 70 10.18 -8.27 -11.06
C ARG A 70 9.08 -9.33 -10.94
N ALA A 71 8.96 -9.98 -9.79
CA ALA A 71 7.91 -10.95 -9.53
C ALA A 71 6.52 -10.28 -9.51
N VAL A 72 6.39 -9.12 -8.86
CA VAL A 72 5.13 -8.33 -8.84
C VAL A 72 4.73 -7.91 -10.26
N TYR A 73 5.68 -7.46 -11.08
CA TYR A 73 5.43 -7.15 -12.49
C TYR A 73 4.97 -8.39 -13.25
N ALA A 74 5.65 -9.53 -13.08
CA ALA A 74 5.29 -10.76 -13.75
C ALA A 74 3.87 -11.23 -13.38
N PHE A 75 3.50 -11.16 -12.10
CA PHE A 75 2.16 -11.47 -11.61
C PHE A 75 1.07 -10.65 -12.30
N HIS A 76 1.27 -9.34 -12.44
CA HIS A 76 0.25 -8.46 -13.03
C HIS A 76 0.21 -8.47 -14.56
N PHE A 77 1.34 -8.71 -15.23
CA PHE A 77 1.47 -8.43 -16.66
C PHE A 77 2.04 -9.57 -17.52
N ALA A 78 2.63 -10.61 -16.92
CA ALA A 78 3.31 -11.67 -17.64
C ALA A 78 2.89 -13.10 -17.20
N GLY A 79 1.76 -13.23 -16.50
CA GLY A 79 1.23 -14.53 -16.06
C GLY A 79 2.01 -15.20 -14.92
N GLY A 80 2.81 -14.42 -14.18
CA GLY A 80 3.48 -14.90 -12.96
C GLY A 80 2.49 -15.25 -11.85
N SER A 81 2.96 -16.00 -10.87
CA SER A 81 2.13 -16.51 -9.77
C SER A 81 2.24 -15.66 -8.49
N ALA A 82 1.19 -15.67 -7.67
CA ALA A 82 1.24 -15.07 -6.34
C ALA A 82 2.32 -15.72 -5.47
N GLU A 83 2.56 -17.03 -5.64
CA GLU A 83 3.57 -17.79 -4.89
C GLU A 83 4.99 -17.28 -5.17
N GLU A 84 5.32 -16.95 -6.42
CA GLU A 84 6.62 -16.36 -6.77
C GLU A 84 6.82 -14.99 -6.11
N VAL A 85 5.76 -14.17 -6.03
CA VAL A 85 5.81 -12.90 -5.31
C VAL A 85 6.06 -13.12 -3.83
N LEU A 86 5.32 -14.05 -3.21
CA LEU A 86 5.47 -14.36 -1.78
C LEU A 86 6.85 -14.94 -1.46
N ARG A 87 7.42 -15.75 -2.36
CA ARG A 87 8.79 -16.27 -2.22
C ARG A 87 9.83 -15.16 -2.22
N GLU A 88 9.77 -14.23 -3.18
CA GLU A 88 10.70 -13.09 -3.22
C GLU A 88 10.48 -12.12 -2.07
N LEU A 89 9.23 -11.92 -1.64
CA LEU A 89 8.89 -11.10 -0.48
C LEU A 89 9.46 -11.70 0.81
N GLY A 90 9.49 -13.03 0.92
CA GLY A 90 10.04 -13.75 2.07
C GLY A 90 11.52 -13.45 2.34
N ALA A 91 12.29 -13.00 1.34
CA ALA A 91 13.69 -12.59 1.53
C ALA A 91 13.86 -11.37 2.47
N PHE A 92 12.77 -10.66 2.75
CA PHE A 92 12.74 -9.49 3.63
C PHE A 92 12.16 -9.82 5.02
N GLN A 93 11.63 -11.03 5.25
CA GLN A 93 11.02 -11.42 6.52
C GLN A 93 12.07 -11.97 7.48
N ASN A 94 12.19 -11.37 8.66
CA ASN A 94 13.08 -11.82 9.73
C ASN A 94 12.47 -12.99 10.52
N ASP A 95 13.26 -13.60 11.41
CA ASP A 95 12.86 -14.74 12.25
C ASP A 95 11.67 -14.43 13.18
N ASP A 96 11.57 -13.18 13.65
CA ASP A 96 10.45 -12.68 14.46
C ASP A 96 9.13 -12.53 13.68
N GLY A 97 9.16 -12.70 12.37
CA GLY A 97 8.01 -12.61 11.48
C GLY A 97 7.77 -11.22 10.89
N GLY A 98 8.44 -10.20 11.40
CA GLY A 98 8.40 -8.85 10.84
C GLY A 98 9.27 -8.71 9.60
N PHE A 99 9.14 -7.58 8.91
CA PHE A 99 9.88 -7.28 7.69
C PHE A 99 10.87 -6.14 7.88
N GLY A 100 12.00 -6.22 7.18
CA GLY A 100 13.08 -5.25 7.19
C GLY A 100 13.87 -5.28 5.89
N HIS A 101 15.20 -5.18 5.97
CA HIS A 101 16.15 -5.32 4.85
C HIS A 101 15.88 -4.36 3.68
N GLY A 102 15.46 -3.14 3.98
CA GLY A 102 15.16 -2.14 2.96
C GLY A 102 13.97 -2.47 2.08
N LEU A 103 13.02 -3.30 2.57
CA LEU A 103 11.76 -3.54 1.87
C LEU A 103 11.04 -2.22 1.55
N GLU A 104 10.89 -1.39 2.58
CA GLU A 104 10.53 0.03 2.46
C GLU A 104 11.78 0.84 2.06
N PRO A 105 11.82 1.44 0.85
CA PRO A 105 13.03 2.09 0.33
C PRO A 105 13.57 3.22 1.19
N ASP A 106 12.71 3.92 1.94
CA ASP A 106 13.14 4.99 2.84
C ASP A 106 13.76 4.47 4.15
N LEU A 107 13.72 3.16 4.40
CA LEU A 107 14.14 2.55 5.66
C LEU A 107 15.01 1.31 5.39
N GLN A 108 16.34 1.48 5.30
CA GLN A 108 17.26 0.38 4.96
C GLN A 108 17.73 -0.46 6.16
N THR A 109 17.11 -0.31 7.34
CA THR A 109 17.44 -1.14 8.49
C THR A 109 17.18 -2.62 8.20
N PRO A 110 18.10 -3.53 8.59
CA PRO A 110 17.86 -4.96 8.48
C PRO A 110 16.80 -5.45 9.50
N GLN A 111 16.55 -4.65 10.54
CA GLN A 111 15.64 -5.02 11.62
C GLN A 111 14.18 -4.98 11.15
N SER A 112 13.33 -5.75 11.82
CA SER A 112 11.90 -5.70 11.60
C SER A 112 11.32 -4.37 12.04
N SER A 113 10.40 -3.82 11.25
CA SER A 113 9.61 -2.65 11.63
C SER A 113 8.14 -2.85 11.30
N VAL A 114 7.26 -2.16 12.03
CA VAL A 114 5.83 -2.15 11.69
C VAL A 114 5.62 -1.53 10.32
N LEU A 115 6.35 -0.47 9.98
CA LEU A 115 6.33 0.16 8.65
C LEU A 115 6.62 -0.82 7.51
N ALA A 116 7.76 -1.51 7.55
CA ALA A 116 8.11 -2.45 6.49
C ALA A 116 7.16 -3.65 6.48
N THR A 117 6.62 -4.05 7.64
CA THR A 117 5.64 -5.13 7.73
C THR A 117 4.30 -4.76 7.10
N THR A 118 3.82 -3.52 7.25
CA THR A 118 2.61 -3.07 6.53
C THR A 118 2.85 -2.99 5.03
N VAL A 119 4.02 -2.53 4.58
CA VAL A 119 4.42 -2.55 3.15
C VAL A 119 4.40 -3.98 2.58
N ALA A 120 4.91 -4.96 3.34
CA ALA A 120 4.81 -6.37 2.95
C ALA A 120 3.35 -6.83 2.81
N LEU A 121 2.49 -6.47 3.77
CA LEU A 121 1.08 -6.83 3.78
C LEU A 121 0.28 -6.17 2.65
N GLN A 122 0.69 -5.01 2.16
CA GLN A 122 0.12 -4.40 0.95
C GLN A 122 0.38 -5.29 -0.27
N THR A 123 1.57 -5.87 -0.40
CA THR A 123 1.90 -6.81 -1.49
C THR A 123 1.13 -8.12 -1.34
N VAL A 124 1.09 -8.69 -0.12
CA VAL A 124 0.27 -9.86 0.23
C VAL A 124 -1.20 -9.68 -0.20
N ARG A 125 -1.77 -8.51 0.09
CA ARG A 125 -3.14 -8.17 -0.30
C ARG A 125 -3.27 -8.00 -1.82
N ALA A 126 -2.32 -7.34 -2.48
CA ALA A 126 -2.35 -7.10 -3.92
C ALA A 126 -2.34 -8.40 -4.74
N VAL A 127 -1.69 -9.44 -4.23
CA VAL A 127 -1.66 -10.77 -4.87
C VAL A 127 -2.76 -11.73 -4.38
N ASN A 128 -3.67 -11.26 -3.50
CA ASN A 128 -4.71 -12.05 -2.86
C ASN A 128 -4.18 -13.32 -2.16
N ALA A 129 -3.05 -13.20 -1.47
CA ALA A 129 -2.47 -14.32 -0.75
C ALA A 129 -3.43 -14.85 0.33
N PRO A 130 -3.51 -16.18 0.53
CA PRO A 130 -4.41 -16.76 1.52
C PRO A 130 -3.95 -16.44 2.93
N ALA A 131 -4.89 -16.19 3.84
CA ALA A 131 -4.59 -15.87 5.24
C ALA A 131 -3.76 -16.95 5.94
N GLY A 132 -4.00 -18.22 5.61
CA GLY A 132 -3.26 -19.36 6.15
C GLY A 132 -1.81 -19.48 5.68
N HIS A 133 -1.35 -18.66 4.72
CA HIS A 133 0.01 -18.74 4.22
C HIS A 133 1.04 -18.45 5.35
N PRO A 134 2.12 -19.25 5.50
CA PRO A 134 3.07 -19.09 6.61
C PRO A 134 3.66 -17.68 6.74
N LEU A 135 4.03 -17.06 5.60
CA LEU A 135 4.53 -15.67 5.57
C LEU A 135 3.52 -14.69 6.18
N VAL A 136 2.23 -14.85 5.86
CA VAL A 136 1.15 -13.98 6.35
C VAL A 136 0.94 -14.20 7.84
N ARG A 137 0.83 -15.45 8.30
CA ARG A 137 0.65 -15.76 9.72
C ARG A 137 1.76 -15.17 10.58
N ARG A 138 3.02 -15.31 10.15
CA ARG A 138 4.18 -14.75 10.86
C ARG A 138 4.18 -13.22 10.90
N ALA A 139 3.77 -12.56 9.82
CA ALA A 139 3.60 -11.11 9.78
C ALA A 139 2.57 -10.63 10.80
N LEU A 140 1.42 -11.32 10.91
CA LEU A 140 0.39 -10.98 11.89
C LEU A 140 0.86 -11.23 13.32
N SER A 141 1.57 -12.34 13.59
CA SER A 141 2.17 -12.61 14.90
C SER A 141 3.15 -11.53 15.32
N TYR A 142 4.01 -11.07 14.40
CA TYR A 142 4.90 -9.94 14.65
C TYR A 142 4.13 -8.68 15.01
N LEU A 143 3.08 -8.33 14.24
CA LEU A 143 2.29 -7.12 14.52
C LEU A 143 1.62 -7.19 15.90
N VAL A 144 1.08 -8.34 16.31
CA VAL A 144 0.54 -8.49 17.68
C VAL A 144 1.63 -8.29 18.72
N ALA A 145 2.80 -8.90 18.53
CA ALA A 145 3.92 -8.78 19.48
C ALA A 145 4.57 -7.39 19.53
N ALA A 146 4.47 -6.62 18.44
CA ALA A 146 5.04 -5.28 18.33
C ALA A 146 4.14 -4.18 18.91
N TYR A 147 2.94 -4.51 19.42
CA TYR A 147 2.07 -3.53 20.04
C TYR A 147 2.64 -3.07 21.39
N ASP A 148 2.71 -1.75 21.61
CA ASP A 148 3.10 -1.16 22.88
C ASP A 148 1.85 -1.00 23.75
N ASP A 149 1.61 -1.96 24.65
CA ASP A 149 0.47 -1.94 25.58
C ASP A 149 0.54 -0.79 26.60
N GLU A 150 1.74 -0.31 26.95
CA GLU A 150 1.93 0.78 27.91
C GLU A 150 1.42 2.10 27.34
N HIS A 151 1.71 2.35 26.07
CA HIS A 151 1.37 3.61 25.41
C HIS A 151 0.21 3.52 24.41
N GLY A 152 -0.25 2.31 24.10
CA GLY A 152 -1.46 2.04 23.29
C GLY A 152 -1.28 2.25 21.78
N TYR A 153 -0.07 2.09 21.23
CA TYR A 153 0.19 2.27 19.79
C TYR A 153 1.20 1.25 19.25
N TRP A 154 1.36 1.21 17.92
CA TRP A 154 2.43 0.46 17.26
C TRP A 154 3.62 1.38 16.95
N PRO A 155 4.82 1.13 17.52
CA PRO A 155 6.02 1.84 17.10
C PRO A 155 6.28 1.61 15.61
N ILE A 156 6.21 2.69 14.83
CA ILE A 156 6.30 2.61 13.36
C ILE A 156 7.68 2.11 12.88
N ILE A 157 8.74 2.54 13.58
CA ILE A 157 10.15 2.23 13.31
C ILE A 157 10.80 1.64 14.58
N PRO A 158 11.85 0.81 14.44
CA PRO A 158 12.54 0.23 15.59
C PRO A 158 13.38 1.28 16.33
N ALA A 159 13.70 1.03 17.60
CA ALA A 159 14.52 1.92 18.42
C ALA A 159 15.93 2.17 17.84
N HIS A 160 16.48 1.18 17.14
CA HIS A 160 17.81 1.21 16.53
C HIS A 160 17.77 1.54 15.03
N VAL A 161 16.78 2.35 14.60
CA VAL A 161 16.66 2.79 13.21
C VAL A 161 17.87 3.60 12.75
N ASP A 162 18.47 4.38 13.66
CA ASP A 162 19.57 5.29 13.38
C ASP A 162 20.89 4.54 13.04
N ASP A 163 20.94 3.22 13.30
CA ASP A 163 22.10 2.37 13.00
C ASP A 163 22.18 1.97 11.50
N ALA A 164 21.21 2.37 10.69
CA ALA A 164 21.16 2.07 9.25
C ALA A 164 20.74 3.29 8.42
N PRO A 165 21.03 3.33 7.10
CA PRO A 165 20.57 4.40 6.23
C PRO A 165 19.03 4.49 6.22
N HIS A 166 18.53 5.70 6.40
CA HIS A 166 17.09 5.97 6.42
C HIS A 166 16.83 7.42 5.99
N ALA A 167 15.62 7.69 5.51
CA ALA A 167 15.18 9.03 5.18
C ALA A 167 15.08 9.90 6.45
N PRO A 168 15.25 11.24 6.37
CA PRO A 168 15.34 12.12 7.54
C PRO A 168 14.07 12.18 8.41
N TRP A 169 12.94 11.66 7.92
CA TRP A 169 11.70 11.53 8.69
C TRP A 169 11.60 10.23 9.51
N TRP A 170 12.56 9.30 9.38
CA TRP A 170 12.61 8.00 10.06
C TRP A 170 13.68 7.92 11.16
N GLN A 171 13.84 8.98 11.94
CA GLN A 171 14.81 9.04 13.05
C GLN A 171 14.19 8.64 14.38
N SER A 172 14.96 8.09 15.33
CA SER A 172 14.42 7.63 16.64
C SER A 172 13.64 8.73 17.40
N GLY A 173 13.99 10.01 17.22
CA GLY A 173 13.30 11.15 17.82
C GLY A 173 12.00 11.58 17.11
N ALA A 174 11.67 11.04 15.94
CA ALA A 174 10.41 11.31 15.24
C ALA A 174 9.18 10.78 16.01
N ALA A 175 9.40 9.85 16.95
CA ALA A 175 8.40 9.29 17.86
C ALA A 175 8.28 10.05 19.20
N ALA A 176 8.81 11.27 19.32
CA ALA A 176 8.65 12.11 20.52
C ALA A 176 7.16 12.21 20.93
N PRO A 177 6.82 12.37 22.23
CA PRO A 177 5.43 12.36 22.71
C PRO A 177 4.50 13.35 21.99
N GLU A 178 5.05 14.50 21.58
CA GLU A 178 4.36 15.52 20.79
C GLU A 178 4.03 15.10 19.34
N HIS A 179 4.69 14.06 18.84
CA HIS A 179 4.44 13.40 17.57
C HIS A 179 3.67 12.08 17.74
N ALA A 180 3.69 11.44 18.91
CA ALA A 180 3.02 10.17 19.20
C ALA A 180 1.52 10.19 18.88
N ALA A 181 0.82 11.31 19.11
CA ALA A 181 -0.58 11.48 18.74
C ALA A 181 -0.85 11.31 17.22
N ARG A 182 0.14 11.56 16.35
CA ARG A 182 0.05 11.33 14.90
C ARG A 182 0.21 9.85 14.53
N TYR A 183 0.92 9.08 15.36
CA TYR A 183 1.23 7.67 15.12
C TYR A 183 0.22 6.69 15.74
N VAL A 184 -0.73 7.17 16.56
CA VAL A 184 -1.88 6.37 17.01
C VAL A 184 -2.67 5.81 15.82
N PHE A 185 -2.87 6.63 14.77
CA PHE A 185 -3.64 6.22 13.59
C PHE A 185 -2.79 5.63 12.46
N ASN A 186 -1.56 6.14 12.25
CA ASN A 186 -0.66 5.64 11.22
C ASN A 186 0.58 5.00 11.88
N PRO A 187 0.82 3.68 11.73
CA PRO A 187 0.15 2.74 10.83
C PRO A 187 -1.01 1.97 11.48
N GLY A 188 -1.42 2.31 12.72
CA GLY A 188 -2.38 1.54 13.51
C GLY A 188 -3.69 1.16 12.80
N ALA A 189 -4.30 2.06 12.04
CA ALA A 189 -5.52 1.77 11.29
C ALA A 189 -5.31 0.69 10.20
N GLU A 190 -4.18 0.72 9.52
CA GLU A 190 -3.81 -0.29 8.53
C GLU A 190 -3.51 -1.64 9.20
N VAL A 191 -2.75 -1.62 10.31
CA VAL A 191 -2.44 -2.82 11.11
C VAL A 191 -3.72 -3.52 11.58
N VAL A 192 -4.65 -2.79 12.20
CA VAL A 192 -5.94 -3.34 12.64
C VAL A 192 -6.74 -3.90 11.46
N GLY A 193 -6.71 -3.23 10.31
CA GLY A 193 -7.34 -3.73 9.08
C GLY A 193 -6.81 -5.11 8.66
N TYR A 194 -5.50 -5.33 8.74
CA TYR A 194 -4.89 -6.63 8.44
C TYR A 194 -5.19 -7.69 9.50
N LEU A 195 -5.07 -7.35 10.79
CA LEU A 195 -5.42 -8.26 11.88
C LEU A 195 -6.89 -8.70 11.80
N TRP A 196 -7.81 -7.79 11.46
CA TRP A 196 -9.21 -8.12 11.25
C TRP A 196 -9.43 -9.01 10.03
N THR A 197 -8.83 -8.66 8.89
CA THR A 197 -9.08 -9.33 7.61
C THR A 197 -8.47 -10.72 7.59
N TYR A 198 -7.21 -10.83 7.99
CA TYR A 198 -6.45 -12.09 7.93
C TYR A 198 -6.52 -12.87 9.25
N GLY A 199 -6.50 -12.19 10.41
CA GLY A 199 -6.51 -12.84 11.72
C GLY A 199 -7.78 -13.66 12.00
N ARG A 200 -8.95 -13.17 11.56
CA ARG A 200 -10.22 -13.91 11.65
C ARG A 200 -10.24 -15.21 10.86
N GLN A 201 -9.42 -15.30 9.81
CA GLN A 201 -9.34 -16.48 8.95
C GLN A 201 -8.28 -17.49 9.41
N THR A 202 -7.43 -17.11 10.36
CA THR A 202 -6.27 -17.91 10.77
C THR A 202 -6.38 -18.58 12.14
N ALA A 203 -7.45 -18.33 12.92
CA ALA A 203 -7.54 -18.71 14.34
C ALA A 203 -6.26 -18.26 15.08
N LEU A 204 -6.03 -16.95 15.09
CA LEU A 204 -5.11 -16.36 16.06
C LEU A 204 -5.94 -16.27 17.35
N ASP A 205 -5.81 -17.30 18.19
CA ASP A 205 -6.31 -17.31 19.57
C ASP A 205 -5.30 -16.60 20.49
#